data_AF-A0A382AYY2-F1
#
_entry.id   AF-A0A382AYY2-F1
#
_cell.length_a   1.000
_cell.length_b   1.000
_cell.length_c   1.000
_cell.angle_alpha   90.00
_cell.angle_beta   90.00
_cell.angle_gamma   90.00
#
_symmetry.space_group_name_H-M   'P 1'
#
loop_
_entity.id
_entity.type
_entity.pdbx_description
1 polymer ?
#
loop_
_entity_poly.entity_id
_entity_poly.type
_entity_poly.pdbx_seq_one_letter_code
_entity_poly.pdbx_strand_id
1 'polypeptide(L)'
;VTTAVDKPVNPNDPSYVADKNIHLVAEVSKTNPYLNEPVSIVYKLYVSQDTGVNNWRELDAPRYADFWSKNINIKNLTVENGTYKGEPYRYVILRKTVLYPQKIGELSIEPLVLDITVQTPSNRRDFFGQILNNTVNKTVSAGKLKINVKPLPDIGRPNNFSGAVGKFDLLVTTSKKELLLSEAFQLNLEIKGNGNFNLFSFPSINLPQSLEVYEPERLEKLVTNFKGIRGSIKDQYTIVPSSPGKHSIPKISFNYFDPKDSKYKTQTSAVNYINVKGAIISNVREENNIDNRNSNKLGLVEYGNLSFKKKTKFQKINQEIFFSSSLFWIILLTPFAILIVVLLIKIFLNKNKNDKNWIRANNAKKLGKKYLLD
;
A
#
# COMPACT_ATOMS: atom_id res chain seq x y z
N VAL A 1 43.05 24.30 -28.58
CA VAL A 1 42.03 23.86 -27.59
C VAL A 1 42.43 24.47 -26.26
N THR A 2 41.77 25.55 -25.86
CA THR A 2 42.09 26.30 -24.63
C THR A 2 41.56 25.53 -23.43
N THR A 3 42.48 24.98 -22.63
CA THR A 3 42.18 24.37 -21.33
C THR A 3 41.49 25.39 -20.43
N ALA A 4 40.38 25.00 -19.81
CA ALA A 4 39.69 25.83 -18.83
C ALA A 4 40.68 26.24 -17.73
N VAL A 5 40.80 27.55 -17.51
CA VAL A 5 41.64 28.11 -16.43
C VAL A 5 40.97 27.74 -15.10
N ASP A 6 41.64 26.92 -14.30
CA ASP A 6 41.21 26.62 -12.93
C ASP A 6 41.13 27.95 -12.14
N LYS A 7 39.92 28.30 -11.69
CA LYS A 7 39.73 29.46 -10.80
C LYS A 7 40.56 29.26 -9.53
N PRO A 8 41.32 30.26 -9.07
CA PRO A 8 42.04 30.15 -7.81
C PRO A 8 41.03 29.90 -6.68
N VAL A 9 41.27 28.84 -5.93
CA VAL A 9 40.41 28.40 -4.81
C VAL A 9 40.53 29.43 -3.69
N ASN A 10 39.48 30.24 -3.49
CA ASN A 10 39.39 31.15 -2.35
C ASN A 10 38.74 30.41 -1.16
N PRO A 11 39.46 30.16 -0.05
CA PRO A 11 38.95 29.43 1.11
C PRO A 11 37.72 30.07 1.77
N ASN A 12 37.51 31.38 1.56
CA ASN A 12 36.43 32.17 2.13
C ASN A 12 35.28 32.42 1.15
N ASP A 13 35.32 31.88 -0.07
CA ASP A 13 34.18 31.93 -0.99
C ASP A 13 33.03 31.09 -0.40
N PRO A 14 31.83 31.66 -0.18
CA PRO A 14 30.67 30.93 0.30
C PRO A 14 30.35 29.65 -0.50
N SER A 15 30.66 29.63 -1.80
CA SER A 15 30.46 28.46 -2.67
C SER A 15 31.43 27.32 -2.34
N TYR A 16 32.69 27.65 -2.03
CA TYR A 16 33.72 26.69 -1.65
C TYR A 16 33.45 26.11 -0.25
N VAL A 17 33.01 26.95 0.68
CA VAL A 17 32.59 26.53 2.03
C VAL A 17 31.38 25.59 1.95
N ALA A 18 30.40 25.89 1.09
CA ALA A 18 29.25 25.02 0.87
C ALA A 18 29.64 23.64 0.28
N ASP A 19 30.58 23.60 -0.67
CA ASP A 19 31.06 22.35 -1.28
C ASP A 19 31.79 21.44 -0.29
N LYS A 20 32.51 22.05 0.66
CA LYS A 20 33.19 21.31 1.71
C LYS A 20 32.24 20.80 2.80
N ASN A 21 31.15 21.52 3.06
CA ASN A 21 30.32 21.31 4.27
C ASN A 21 28.98 20.62 4.00
N ILE A 22 28.60 20.38 2.74
CA ILE A 22 27.34 19.71 2.39
C ILE A 22 27.57 18.60 1.38
N HIS A 23 27.02 17.42 1.69
CA HIS A 23 27.19 16.24 0.87
C HIS A 23 25.87 15.50 0.70
N LEU A 24 25.47 15.28 -0.54
CA LEU A 24 24.38 14.37 -0.87
C LEU A 24 24.98 12.99 -1.17
N VAL A 25 24.55 11.96 -0.44
CA VAL A 25 25.11 10.61 -0.52
C VAL A 25 23.99 9.61 -0.77
N ALA A 26 24.18 8.76 -1.77
CA ALA A 26 23.32 7.62 -2.01
C ALA A 26 23.98 6.35 -1.44
N GLU A 27 23.31 5.73 -0.47
CA GLU A 27 23.75 4.48 0.14
C GLU A 27 22.91 3.32 -0.37
N VAL A 28 23.57 2.25 -0.80
CA VAL A 28 22.91 1.03 -1.29
C VAL A 28 23.17 -0.11 -0.32
N SER A 29 22.12 -0.86 0.00
CA SER A 29 22.22 -2.02 0.91
C SER A 29 23.07 -3.17 0.37
N LYS A 30 23.12 -3.37 -0.96
CA LYS A 30 23.88 -4.44 -1.62
C LYS A 30 24.28 -4.03 -3.05
N THR A 31 25.56 -4.20 -3.38
CA THR A 31 26.10 -3.84 -4.72
C THR A 31 26.11 -5.00 -5.71
N ASN A 32 26.04 -6.24 -5.22
CA ASN A 32 26.05 -7.45 -6.03
C ASN A 32 24.84 -8.37 -5.73
N PRO A 33 23.59 -7.94 -5.98
CA PRO A 33 22.39 -8.75 -5.77
C PRO A 33 22.22 -9.82 -6.85
N TYR A 34 21.40 -10.83 -6.57
CA TYR A 34 20.85 -11.70 -7.62
C TYR A 34 19.70 -11.01 -8.37
N LEU A 35 19.38 -11.50 -9.57
CA LEU A 35 18.18 -11.10 -10.31
C LEU A 35 16.93 -11.21 -9.41
N ASN A 36 16.08 -10.19 -9.41
CA ASN A 36 14.90 -10.07 -8.54
C ASN A 36 15.15 -10.12 -7.02
N GLU A 37 16.40 -10.02 -6.55
CA GLU A 37 16.69 -9.84 -5.13
C GLU A 37 16.46 -8.36 -4.71
N PRO A 38 15.77 -8.09 -3.59
CA PRO A 38 15.54 -6.72 -3.14
C PRO A 38 16.85 -6.00 -2.77
N VAL A 39 17.02 -4.79 -3.31
CA VAL A 39 18.08 -3.86 -2.96
C VAL A 39 17.48 -2.52 -2.58
N SER A 40 17.78 -2.04 -1.39
CA SER A 40 17.32 -0.73 -0.95
C SER A 40 18.39 0.33 -1.13
N ILE A 41 17.95 1.53 -1.53
CA ILE A 41 18.75 2.75 -1.67
C ILE A 41 18.19 3.84 -0.76
N VAL A 42 19.09 4.57 -0.09
CA VAL A 42 18.78 5.73 0.75
C VAL A 42 19.57 6.92 0.27
N TYR A 43 18.90 8.06 0.12
CA TYR A 43 19.55 9.34 -0.15
C TYR A 43 19.59 10.16 1.14
N LYS A 44 20.81 10.44 1.60
CA LYS A 44 21.09 11.23 2.81
C LYS A 44 21.75 12.54 2.42
N LEU A 45 21.22 13.65 2.94
CA LEU A 45 21.87 14.94 2.85
C LEU A 45 22.60 15.20 4.17
N TYR A 46 23.93 15.19 4.12
CA TYR A 46 24.81 15.55 5.22
C TYR A 46 25.11 17.04 5.20
N VAL A 47 25.00 17.69 6.36
CA VAL A 47 25.24 19.11 6.58
C VAL A 47 26.13 19.26 7.80
N SER A 48 27.22 20.02 7.67
CA SER A 48 28.11 20.35 8.79
C SER A 48 27.38 21.06 9.93
N GLN A 49 27.95 21.03 11.12
CA GLN A 49 27.36 21.64 12.32
C GLN A 49 27.27 23.16 12.22
N ASP A 50 28.24 23.78 11.56
CA ASP A 50 28.36 25.23 11.45
C ASP A 50 27.63 25.81 10.22
N THR A 51 26.97 24.95 9.42
CA THR A 51 26.29 25.34 8.17
C THR A 51 24.80 24.98 8.26
N GLY A 52 23.94 25.84 7.73
CA GLY A 52 22.50 25.64 7.67
C GLY A 52 22.00 25.36 6.25
N VAL A 53 20.88 24.64 6.13
CA VAL A 53 20.12 24.51 4.88
C VAL A 53 18.70 24.98 5.14
N ASN A 54 18.27 26.03 4.43
CA ASN A 54 16.94 26.63 4.62
C ASN A 54 15.88 25.94 3.78
N ASN A 55 16.23 25.67 2.52
CA ASN A 55 15.32 25.11 1.54
C ASN A 55 16.08 24.16 0.61
N TRP A 56 15.36 23.18 0.07
CA TRP A 56 15.87 22.29 -0.94
C TRP A 56 14.77 21.95 -1.94
N ARG A 57 15.17 21.77 -3.20
CA ARG A 57 14.27 21.37 -4.29
C ARG A 57 14.93 20.27 -5.11
N GLU A 58 14.17 19.24 -5.43
CA GLU A 58 14.60 18.21 -6.37
C GLU A 58 14.65 18.82 -7.78
N LEU A 59 15.85 18.85 -8.40
CA LEU A 59 16.02 19.25 -9.79
C LEU A 59 15.83 18.04 -10.70
N ASP A 60 16.56 16.95 -10.41
CA ASP A 60 16.46 15.70 -11.14
C ASP A 60 16.19 14.54 -10.19
N ALA A 61 15.11 13.81 -10.48
CA ALA A 61 14.73 12.59 -9.79
C ALA A 61 15.59 11.41 -10.27
N PRO A 62 16.08 10.55 -9.36
CA PRO A 62 16.81 9.35 -9.75
C PRO A 62 15.90 8.41 -10.55
N ARG A 63 16.36 8.03 -11.75
CA ARG A 63 15.73 7.01 -12.58
C ARG A 63 16.35 5.65 -12.29
N TYR A 64 15.48 4.65 -12.23
CA TYR A 64 15.85 3.26 -11.94
C TYR A 64 15.57 2.38 -13.16
N ALA A 65 16.25 2.66 -14.27
CA ALA A 65 16.12 1.86 -15.48
C ALA A 65 16.50 0.39 -15.19
N ASP A 66 15.76 -0.56 -15.76
CA ASP A 66 15.92 -2.00 -15.51
C ASP A 66 15.69 -2.46 -14.04
N PHE A 67 15.08 -1.61 -13.21
CA PHE A 67 14.61 -1.98 -11.87
C PHE A 67 13.10 -1.80 -11.75
N TRP A 68 12.43 -2.77 -11.13
CA TRP A 68 11.13 -2.49 -10.52
C TRP A 68 11.38 -1.76 -9.20
N SER A 69 10.75 -0.61 -9.00
CA SER A 69 11.03 0.25 -7.86
C SER A 69 9.78 0.58 -7.06
N LYS A 70 9.93 0.68 -5.74
CA LYS A 70 8.89 1.13 -4.83
C LYS A 70 9.47 2.09 -3.81
N ASN A 71 8.98 3.33 -3.83
CA ASN A 71 9.34 4.32 -2.82
C ASN A 71 8.73 3.95 -1.46
N ILE A 72 9.50 4.13 -0.40
CA ILE A 72 9.03 4.02 0.97
C ILE A 72 8.69 5.44 1.44
N ASN A 73 7.44 5.64 1.84
CA ASN A 73 6.99 6.95 2.31
C ASN A 73 7.69 7.35 3.62
N ILE A 74 8.23 8.56 3.66
CA ILE A 74 8.87 9.15 4.85
C ILE A 74 7.88 10.16 5.41
N LYS A 75 7.27 9.84 6.57
CA LYS A 75 6.23 10.68 7.17
C LYS A 75 6.77 12.05 7.60
N ASN A 76 7.92 12.05 8.26
CA ASN A 76 8.56 13.24 8.82
C ASN A 76 10.04 13.23 8.48
N LEU A 77 10.58 14.38 8.08
CA LEU A 77 12.02 14.58 7.92
C LEU A 77 12.62 14.86 9.30
N THR A 78 13.37 13.89 9.83
CA THR A 78 14.08 14.03 11.10
C THR A 78 15.55 14.31 10.85
N VAL A 79 16.10 15.30 11.57
CA VAL A 79 17.54 15.56 11.60
C VAL A 79 18.18 14.58 12.56
N GLU A 80 19.14 13.81 12.07
CA GLU A 80 19.91 12.84 12.85
C GLU A 80 21.38 13.28 12.90
N ASN A 81 22.09 12.92 13.97
CA ASN A 81 23.53 13.11 14.07
C ASN A 81 24.24 11.87 13.49
N GLY A 82 25.30 12.08 12.73
CA GLY A 82 26.11 11.01 12.17
C GLY A 82 27.52 11.46 11.87
N THR A 83 28.26 10.62 11.15
CA THR A 83 29.60 10.96 10.67
C THR A 83 29.64 10.83 9.15
N TYR A 84 30.40 11.70 8.52
CA TYR A 84 30.74 11.60 7.09
C TYR A 84 32.27 11.70 6.97
N LYS A 85 32.89 10.66 6.39
CA LYS A 85 34.36 10.54 6.28
C LYS A 85 35.13 10.73 7.62
N GLY A 86 34.51 10.37 8.74
CA GLY A 86 35.12 10.47 10.08
C GLY A 86 34.87 11.81 10.80
N GLU A 87 34.32 12.80 10.12
CA GLU A 87 33.94 14.09 10.72
C GLU A 87 32.47 14.07 11.18
N PRO A 88 32.12 14.82 12.25
CA PRO A 88 30.77 14.85 12.76
C PRO A 88 29.86 15.74 11.89
N TYR A 89 28.74 15.19 11.47
CA TYR A 89 27.76 15.84 10.60
C TYR A 89 26.34 15.62 11.13
N ARG A 90 25.41 16.47 10.69
CA ARG A 90 23.97 16.20 10.79
C ARG A 90 23.51 15.67 9.44
N TYR A 91 22.55 14.75 9.42
CA TYR A 91 21.95 14.31 8.17
C TYR A 91 20.44 14.19 8.23
N VAL A 92 19.81 14.30 7.06
CA VAL A 92 18.39 14.03 6.86
C VAL A 92 18.25 13.00 5.76
N ILE A 93 17.34 12.04 5.96
CA ILE A 93 16.99 11.07 4.92
C ILE A 93 15.91 11.67 4.03
N LEU A 94 16.26 11.99 2.80
CA LEU A 94 15.36 12.64 1.84
C LEU A 94 14.50 11.63 1.09
N ARG A 95 15.06 10.45 0.79
CA ARG A 95 14.36 9.43 0.00
C ARG A 95 14.83 8.03 0.35
N LYS A 96 13.87 7.10 0.39
CA LYS A 96 14.10 5.65 0.56
C LYS A 96 13.36 4.91 -0.55
N THR A 97 14.05 4.05 -1.27
CA THR A 97 13.44 3.26 -2.35
C THR A 97 13.93 1.82 -2.28
N VAL A 98 13.03 0.86 -2.48
CA VAL A 98 13.38 -0.54 -2.72
C VAL A 98 13.38 -0.79 -4.22
N LEU A 99 14.44 -1.42 -4.71
CA LEU A 99 14.68 -1.75 -6.10
C LEU A 99 14.79 -3.27 -6.25
N TYR A 100 14.25 -3.79 -7.35
CA TYR A 100 14.37 -5.20 -7.74
C TYR A 100 14.93 -5.25 -9.16
N PRO A 101 16.17 -5.72 -9.36
CA PRO A 101 16.80 -5.73 -10.67
C PRO A 101 16.08 -6.71 -11.60
N GLN A 102 15.71 -6.23 -12.79
CA GLN A 102 15.00 -7.00 -13.82
C GLN A 102 15.93 -7.51 -14.92
N LYS A 103 17.22 -7.17 -14.86
CA LYS A 103 18.23 -7.57 -15.85
C LYS A 103 19.55 -7.93 -15.15
N ILE A 104 20.27 -8.87 -15.75
CA ILE A 104 21.58 -9.35 -15.29
C ILE A 104 22.69 -8.43 -15.82
N GLY A 105 23.80 -8.33 -15.09
CA GLY A 105 24.96 -7.52 -15.45
C GLY A 105 25.00 -6.18 -14.74
N GLU A 106 25.77 -5.23 -15.28
CA GLU A 106 25.97 -3.93 -14.67
C GLU A 106 24.79 -2.99 -14.97
N LEU A 107 24.04 -2.62 -13.93
CA LEU A 107 22.94 -1.67 -14.00
C LEU A 107 23.35 -0.34 -13.35
N SER A 108 23.03 0.77 -14.00
CA SER A 108 23.31 2.11 -13.50
C SER A 108 22.07 2.72 -12.86
N ILE A 109 22.24 3.35 -11.71
CA ILE A 109 21.25 4.20 -11.06
C ILE A 109 21.64 5.66 -11.33
N GLU A 110 20.71 6.42 -11.91
CA GLU A 110 20.91 7.85 -12.12
C GLU A 110 20.92 8.62 -10.78
N PRO A 111 21.73 9.69 -10.68
CA PRO A 111 21.87 10.42 -9.43
C PRO A 111 20.59 11.17 -9.07
N LEU A 112 20.35 11.34 -7.78
CA LEU A 112 19.49 12.41 -7.27
C LEU A 112 20.26 13.73 -7.32
N VAL A 113 19.66 14.77 -7.91
CA VAL A 113 20.22 16.13 -7.96
C VAL A 113 19.28 17.10 -7.27
N LEU A 114 19.83 17.87 -6.33
CA LEU A 114 19.10 18.85 -5.54
C LEU A 114 19.67 20.26 -5.73
N ASP A 115 18.79 21.24 -5.76
CA ASP A 115 19.09 22.66 -5.59
C ASP A 115 18.84 23.03 -4.13
N ILE A 116 19.88 23.41 -3.41
CA ILE A 116 19.83 23.71 -1.98
C ILE A 116 20.24 25.14 -1.70
N THR A 117 19.53 25.79 -0.79
CA THR A 117 19.87 27.13 -0.30
C THR A 117 20.63 27.01 1.01
N VAL A 118 21.93 27.27 0.96
CA VAL A 118 22.89 27.08 2.03
C VAL A 118 23.14 28.38 2.77
N GLN A 119 23.13 28.32 4.10
CA GLN A 119 23.58 29.41 4.97
C GLN A 119 24.99 29.09 5.49
N THR A 120 25.97 29.87 5.03
CA THR A 120 27.35 29.78 5.52
C THR A 120 27.65 30.94 6.47
N PRO A 121 28.39 30.71 7.57
CA PRO A 121 28.79 31.79 8.46
C PRO A 121 29.66 32.79 7.69
N SER A 122 29.39 34.09 7.85
CA SER A 122 30.24 35.14 7.27
C SER A 122 31.13 35.76 8.35
N ASN A 123 32.25 36.36 7.96
CA ASN A 123 33.06 37.16 8.89
C ASN A 123 32.46 38.54 9.20
N ARG A 124 31.24 38.85 8.72
CA ARG A 124 30.56 40.12 8.99
C ARG A 124 29.71 39.99 10.23
N ARG A 125 29.73 41.02 11.08
CA ARG A 125 28.87 41.14 12.25
C ARG A 125 27.93 42.33 12.09
N ASP A 126 26.73 42.22 12.64
CA ASP A 126 25.81 43.35 12.71
C ASP A 126 26.21 44.34 13.81
N PHE A 127 25.46 45.43 13.94
CA PHE A 127 25.68 46.46 14.97
C PHE A 127 25.54 45.92 16.40
N PHE A 128 24.92 44.75 16.58
CA PHE A 128 24.74 44.07 17.87
C PHE A 128 25.75 42.92 18.09
N GLY A 129 26.75 42.79 17.21
CA GLY A 129 27.80 41.78 17.31
C GLY A 129 27.40 40.37 16.87
N GLN A 130 26.19 40.18 16.31
CA GLN A 130 25.74 38.88 15.79
C GLN A 130 26.38 38.59 14.44
N ILE A 131 26.75 37.33 14.20
CA ILE A 131 27.33 36.90 12.92
C ILE A 131 26.24 36.91 11.85
N LEU A 132 26.48 37.65 10.77
CA LEU A 132 25.62 37.63 9.59
C LEU A 132 25.92 36.36 8.77
N ASN A 133 24.89 35.66 8.31
CA ASN A 133 25.06 34.50 7.43
C ASN A 133 24.96 34.93 5.96
N ASN A 134 25.85 34.40 5.13
CA ASN A 134 25.69 34.49 3.68
C ASN A 134 24.77 33.37 3.21
N THR A 135 23.92 33.66 2.23
CA THR A 135 23.02 32.68 1.62
C THR A 135 23.47 32.43 0.17
N VAL A 136 23.68 31.17 -0.18
CA VAL A 136 24.08 30.76 -1.54
C VAL A 136 23.25 29.56 -1.99
N ASN A 137 22.81 29.59 -3.25
CA ASN A 137 22.19 28.43 -3.89
C ASN A 137 23.28 27.53 -4.47
N LYS A 138 23.16 26.23 -4.20
CA LYS A 138 24.11 25.23 -4.63
C LYS A 138 23.37 24.02 -5.19
N THR A 139 23.86 23.51 -6.31
CA THR A 139 23.44 22.21 -6.84
C THR A 139 24.33 21.12 -6.27
N VAL A 140 23.73 20.11 -5.63
CA VAL A 140 24.42 18.93 -5.10
C VAL A 140 23.88 17.66 -5.75
N SER A 141 24.76 16.68 -5.98
CA SER A 141 24.41 15.41 -6.62
C SER A 141 24.89 14.22 -5.79
N ALA A 142 24.07 13.17 -5.74
CA ALA A 142 24.41 11.92 -5.06
C ALA A 142 25.43 11.04 -5.82
N GLY A 143 25.79 11.43 -7.06
CA GLY A 143 26.62 10.64 -7.94
C GLY A 143 25.89 9.45 -8.59
N LYS A 144 26.44 8.96 -9.71
CA LYS A 144 25.94 7.74 -10.37
C LYS A 144 26.41 6.52 -9.60
N LEU A 145 25.50 5.59 -9.37
CA LEU A 145 25.80 4.31 -8.73
C LEU A 145 25.68 3.17 -9.73
N LYS A 146 26.53 2.16 -9.57
CA LYS A 146 26.53 0.95 -10.40
C LYS A 146 26.28 -0.26 -9.51
N ILE A 147 25.39 -1.14 -9.96
CA ILE A 147 25.03 -2.40 -9.29
C ILE A 147 25.31 -3.53 -10.26
N ASN A 148 26.05 -4.55 -9.83
CA ASN A 148 26.37 -5.71 -10.66
C ASN A 148 25.47 -6.89 -10.30
N VAL A 149 24.45 -7.13 -11.13
CA VAL A 149 23.41 -8.13 -10.86
C VAL A 149 23.88 -9.50 -11.32
N LYS A 150 23.86 -10.47 -10.39
CA LYS A 150 24.20 -11.87 -10.65
C LYS A 150 23.02 -12.62 -11.26
N PRO A 151 23.27 -13.55 -12.20
CA PRO A 151 22.26 -14.51 -12.64
C PRO A 151 21.84 -15.42 -11.48
N LEU A 152 20.62 -15.96 -11.55
CA LEU A 152 20.23 -17.07 -10.67
C LEU A 152 20.98 -18.34 -11.11
N PRO A 153 21.43 -19.20 -10.17
CA PRO A 153 22.15 -20.43 -10.53
C PRO A 153 21.31 -21.37 -11.40
N ASP A 154 21.90 -21.98 -12.42
CA ASP A 154 21.18 -23.00 -13.22
C ASP A 154 21.09 -24.34 -12.47
N ILE A 155 22.09 -24.64 -11.64
CA ILE A 155 22.15 -25.89 -10.87
C ILE A 155 21.08 -25.88 -9.78
N GLY A 156 20.26 -26.94 -9.78
CA GLY A 156 19.19 -27.13 -8.79
C GLY A 156 17.94 -26.30 -9.05
N ARG A 157 17.85 -25.61 -10.20
CA ARG A 157 16.66 -24.87 -10.61
C ARG A 157 15.52 -25.84 -10.96
N PRO A 158 14.37 -25.81 -10.24
CA PRO A 158 13.23 -26.66 -10.58
C PRO A 158 12.57 -26.25 -11.90
N ASN A 159 12.04 -27.23 -12.65
CA ASN A 159 11.36 -26.98 -13.93
C ASN A 159 10.17 -26.01 -13.80
N ASN A 160 9.45 -26.08 -12.68
CA ASN A 160 8.31 -25.22 -12.34
C ASN A 160 8.71 -24.04 -11.43
N PHE A 161 9.88 -23.45 -11.65
CA PHE A 161 10.30 -22.23 -10.96
C PHE A 161 9.61 -21.00 -11.56
N SER A 162 8.80 -20.30 -10.76
CA SER A 162 7.97 -19.17 -11.20
C SER A 162 8.63 -17.79 -11.11
N GLY A 163 9.92 -17.72 -10.74
CA GLY A 163 10.65 -16.45 -10.55
C GLY A 163 10.63 -15.91 -9.12
N ALA A 164 10.13 -16.67 -8.14
CA ALA A 164 10.09 -16.24 -6.74
C ALA A 164 11.50 -16.20 -6.12
N VAL A 165 11.91 -15.04 -5.61
CA VAL A 165 13.21 -14.77 -4.98
C VAL A 165 12.99 -14.13 -3.62
N GLY A 166 13.49 -14.77 -2.57
CA GLY A 166 13.31 -14.35 -1.19
C GLY A 166 13.12 -15.52 -0.24
N LYS A 167 12.41 -15.30 0.86
CA LYS A 167 12.08 -16.33 1.85
C LYS A 167 10.57 -16.39 2.03
N PHE A 168 10.01 -17.55 1.73
CA PHE A 168 8.56 -17.76 1.68
C PHE A 168 8.14 -19.05 2.37
N ASP A 169 6.93 -19.03 2.90
CA ASP A 169 6.18 -20.18 3.38
C ASP A 169 4.89 -20.33 2.57
N LEU A 170 4.53 -21.57 2.24
CA LEU A 170 3.28 -21.93 1.57
C LEU A 170 2.28 -22.48 2.59
N LEU A 171 1.07 -21.95 2.60
CA LEU A 171 -0.04 -22.46 3.41
C LEU A 171 -1.24 -22.76 2.50
N VAL A 172 -1.74 -24.00 2.58
CA VAL A 172 -2.90 -24.45 1.82
C VAL A 172 -3.97 -24.95 2.78
N THR A 173 -5.14 -24.31 2.77
CA THR A 173 -6.24 -24.64 3.69
C THR A 173 -7.57 -24.73 2.95
N THR A 174 -8.48 -25.55 3.44
CA THR A 174 -9.86 -25.62 2.93
C THR A 174 -10.83 -25.09 3.98
N SER A 175 -11.92 -24.45 3.55
CA SER A 175 -12.94 -23.94 4.49
C SER A 175 -13.77 -25.06 5.13
N LYS A 176 -13.90 -26.20 4.45
CA LYS A 176 -14.63 -27.39 4.90
C LYS A 176 -13.84 -28.66 4.61
N LYS A 177 -14.08 -29.70 5.41
CA LYS A 177 -13.59 -31.08 5.19
C LYS A 177 -14.71 -32.02 4.75
N GLU A 178 -15.94 -31.70 5.14
CA GLU A 178 -17.15 -32.41 4.73
C GLU A 178 -18.19 -31.42 4.23
N LEU A 179 -18.93 -31.79 3.17
CA LEU A 179 -20.04 -31.01 2.64
C LEU A 179 -21.07 -31.90 1.93
N LEU A 180 -22.23 -31.35 1.63
CA LEU A 180 -23.24 -32.00 0.80
C LEU A 180 -22.94 -31.79 -0.70
N LEU A 181 -23.44 -32.69 -1.56
CA LEU A 181 -23.41 -32.51 -3.00
C LEU A 181 -24.05 -31.15 -3.38
N SER A 182 -23.45 -30.45 -4.35
CA SER A 182 -23.83 -29.10 -4.79
C SER A 182 -23.52 -27.96 -3.81
N GLU A 183 -22.92 -28.23 -2.65
CA GLU A 183 -22.31 -27.16 -1.85
C GLU A 183 -20.93 -26.78 -2.40
N ALA A 184 -20.58 -25.50 -2.30
CA ALA A 184 -19.22 -25.04 -2.58
C ALA A 184 -18.37 -25.03 -1.30
N PHE A 185 -17.07 -25.21 -1.48
CA PHE A 185 -16.06 -24.92 -0.45
C PHE A 185 -14.98 -24.00 -1.02
N GLN A 186 -14.18 -23.42 -0.14
CA GLN A 186 -13.07 -22.54 -0.52
C GLN A 186 -11.75 -23.27 -0.30
N LEU A 187 -10.87 -23.22 -1.29
CA LEU A 187 -9.47 -23.59 -1.18
C LEU A 187 -8.64 -22.32 -1.16
N ASN A 188 -7.95 -22.12 -0.05
CA ASN A 188 -7.12 -20.97 0.22
C ASN A 188 -5.66 -21.37 0.00
N LEU A 189 -5.01 -20.74 -0.98
CA LEU A 189 -3.59 -20.86 -1.22
C LEU A 189 -2.92 -19.54 -0.82
N GLU A 190 -2.19 -19.55 0.30
CA GLU A 190 -1.51 -18.37 0.83
C GLU A 190 0.01 -18.54 0.76
N ILE A 191 0.69 -17.56 0.18
CA ILE A 191 2.15 -17.43 0.22
C ILE A 191 2.48 -16.24 1.10
N LYS A 192 3.23 -16.48 2.17
CA LYS A 192 3.66 -15.45 3.12
C LYS A 192 5.18 -15.41 3.20
N GLY A 193 5.76 -14.25 3.47
CA GLY A 193 7.21 -14.13 3.52
C GLY A 193 7.76 -12.73 3.24
N ASN A 194 9.02 -12.69 2.82
CA ASN A 194 9.71 -11.49 2.35
C ASN A 194 10.39 -11.79 1.01
N GLY A 195 10.06 -11.01 -0.03
CA GLY A 195 10.63 -11.20 -1.35
C GLY A 195 9.89 -10.42 -2.44
N ASN A 196 10.08 -10.84 -3.68
CA ASN A 196 9.59 -10.18 -4.89
C ASN A 196 8.12 -10.49 -5.24
N PHE A 197 7.19 -10.29 -4.31
CA PHE A 197 5.76 -10.64 -4.44
C PHE A 197 5.08 -10.23 -5.77
N ASN A 198 5.48 -9.10 -6.37
CA ASN A 198 4.91 -8.59 -7.62
C ASN A 198 5.57 -9.12 -8.89
N LEU A 199 6.57 -10.00 -8.79
CA LEU A 199 7.47 -10.37 -9.89
C LEU A 199 7.57 -11.90 -10.10
N PHE A 200 6.68 -12.68 -9.49
CA PHE A 200 6.59 -14.13 -9.71
C PHE A 200 5.14 -14.57 -9.97
N SER A 201 4.96 -15.70 -10.65
CA SER A 201 3.64 -16.29 -10.83
C SER A 201 3.27 -17.22 -9.66
N PHE A 202 2.02 -17.08 -9.21
CA PHE A 202 1.44 -17.96 -8.20
C PHE A 202 1.33 -19.40 -8.73
N PRO A 203 1.53 -20.43 -7.87
CA PRO A 203 1.48 -21.81 -8.31
C PRO A 203 0.06 -22.16 -8.78
N SER A 204 -0.05 -22.76 -9.96
CA SER A 204 -1.31 -23.24 -10.50
C SER A 204 -1.83 -24.45 -9.72
N ILE A 205 -3.16 -24.56 -9.59
CA ILE A 205 -3.80 -25.68 -8.93
C ILE A 205 -4.40 -26.60 -10.00
N ASN A 206 -3.95 -27.86 -10.02
CA ASN A 206 -4.50 -28.89 -10.90
C ASN A 206 -5.35 -29.85 -10.04
N LEU A 207 -6.67 -29.68 -10.08
CA LEU A 207 -7.62 -30.53 -9.36
C LEU A 207 -8.22 -31.59 -10.30
N PRO A 208 -8.71 -32.73 -9.78
CA PRO A 208 -9.42 -33.72 -10.58
C PRO A 208 -10.69 -33.12 -11.21
N GLN A 209 -11.11 -33.64 -12.37
CA GLN A 209 -12.30 -33.18 -13.11
C GLN A 209 -13.62 -33.26 -12.30
N SER A 210 -13.63 -34.04 -11.22
CA SER A 210 -14.76 -34.10 -10.29
C SER A 210 -14.93 -32.85 -9.42
N LEU A 211 -13.97 -31.92 -9.48
CA LEU A 211 -13.99 -30.64 -8.78
C LEU A 211 -13.99 -29.51 -9.82
N GLU A 212 -15.12 -28.84 -9.96
CA GLU A 212 -15.24 -27.64 -10.79
C GLU A 212 -14.64 -26.45 -10.05
N VAL A 213 -13.66 -25.79 -10.68
CA VAL A 213 -12.87 -24.71 -10.06
C VAL A 213 -13.22 -23.38 -10.72
N TYR A 214 -13.69 -22.43 -9.92
CA TYR A 214 -13.91 -21.05 -10.36
C TYR A 214 -12.64 -20.20 -10.18
N GLU A 215 -12.60 -19.09 -10.89
CA GLU A 215 -11.50 -18.11 -10.78
C GLU A 215 -11.31 -17.66 -9.33
N PRO A 216 -10.05 -17.56 -8.85
CA PRO A 216 -9.79 -17.20 -7.48
C PRO A 216 -9.98 -15.70 -7.24
N GLU A 217 -10.43 -15.37 -6.03
CA GLU A 217 -10.32 -14.01 -5.50
C GLU A 217 -8.91 -13.83 -4.90
N ARG A 218 -8.16 -12.83 -5.38
CA ARG A 218 -6.83 -12.51 -4.86
C ARG A 218 -6.88 -11.46 -3.77
N LEU A 219 -6.31 -11.79 -2.61
CA LEU A 219 -6.19 -10.92 -1.45
C LEU A 219 -4.71 -10.64 -1.15
N GLU A 220 -4.33 -9.36 -1.13
CA GLU A 220 -2.94 -8.95 -0.89
C GLU A 220 -2.81 -8.14 0.41
N LYS A 221 -1.84 -8.51 1.24
CA LYS A 221 -1.46 -7.79 2.46
C LYS A 221 0.04 -7.57 2.46
N LEU A 222 0.49 -6.60 1.65
CA LEU A 222 1.91 -6.31 1.43
C LEU A 222 2.33 -5.00 2.09
N VAL A 223 3.49 -5.02 2.75
CA VAL A 223 4.13 -3.85 3.35
C VAL A 223 5.54 -3.73 2.79
N THR A 224 5.88 -2.54 2.28
CA THR A 224 7.22 -2.24 1.81
C THR A 224 8.03 -1.62 2.94
N ASN A 225 9.21 -2.19 3.22
CA ASN A 225 10.16 -1.65 4.18
C ASN A 225 11.58 -1.67 3.60
N PHE A 226 12.56 -1.20 4.37
CA PHE A 226 13.94 -1.11 3.90
C PHE A 226 14.63 -2.47 3.63
N LYS A 227 14.03 -3.60 4.04
CA LYS A 227 14.52 -4.95 3.76
C LYS A 227 13.82 -5.63 2.58
N GLY A 228 12.92 -4.92 1.89
CA GLY A 228 12.11 -5.48 0.80
C GLY A 228 10.61 -5.40 1.06
N ILE A 229 9.86 -6.23 0.32
CA ILE A 229 8.41 -6.36 0.49
C ILE A 229 8.12 -7.60 1.34
N ARG A 230 7.47 -7.37 2.47
CA ARG A 230 7.01 -8.41 3.38
C ARG A 230 5.50 -8.44 3.43
N GLY A 231 4.91 -9.62 3.48
CA GLY A 231 3.47 -9.76 3.60
C GLY A 231 2.97 -11.14 3.25
N SER A 232 1.70 -11.20 2.84
CA SER A 232 1.13 -12.38 2.20
C SER A 232 0.26 -12.01 1.00
N ILE A 233 0.23 -12.91 0.02
CA ILE A 233 -0.76 -12.94 -1.05
C ILE A 233 -1.52 -14.25 -0.89
N LYS A 234 -2.84 -14.18 -0.97
CA LYS A 234 -3.74 -15.31 -0.83
C LYS A 234 -4.67 -15.37 -2.03
N ASP A 235 -4.66 -16.50 -2.73
CA ASP A 235 -5.64 -16.83 -3.77
C ASP A 235 -6.71 -17.75 -3.17
N GLN A 236 -7.97 -17.31 -3.24
CA GLN A 236 -9.13 -18.01 -2.70
C GLN A 236 -9.99 -18.57 -3.82
N TYR A 237 -9.86 -19.87 -4.07
CA TYR A 237 -10.61 -20.60 -5.10
C TYR A 237 -11.94 -21.07 -4.54
N THR A 238 -13.03 -20.83 -5.27
CA THR A 238 -14.32 -21.45 -4.99
C THR A 238 -14.43 -22.73 -5.82
N ILE A 239 -14.71 -23.85 -5.15
CA ILE A 239 -14.74 -25.17 -5.79
C ILE A 239 -16.07 -25.86 -5.51
N VAL A 240 -16.65 -26.44 -6.55
CA VAL A 240 -17.93 -27.17 -6.50
C VAL A 240 -17.69 -28.63 -6.91
N PRO A 241 -17.94 -29.60 -6.02
CA PRO A 241 -17.87 -31.02 -6.39
C PRO A 241 -19.05 -31.43 -7.27
N SER A 242 -18.76 -32.16 -8.35
CA SER A 242 -19.78 -32.65 -9.29
C SER A 242 -20.35 -34.03 -8.91
N SER A 243 -19.68 -34.78 -8.03
CA SER A 243 -20.13 -36.12 -7.59
C SER A 243 -19.96 -36.34 -6.08
N PRO A 244 -20.79 -37.19 -5.45
CA PRO A 244 -20.53 -37.67 -4.08
C PRO A 244 -19.25 -38.48 -3.97
N GLY A 245 -18.73 -38.61 -2.74
CA GLY A 245 -17.55 -39.41 -2.42
C GLY A 245 -16.39 -38.59 -1.87
N LYS A 246 -15.23 -39.25 -1.71
CA LYS A 246 -14.02 -38.65 -1.17
C LYS A 246 -13.13 -38.12 -2.29
N HIS A 247 -13.04 -36.80 -2.42
CA HIS A 247 -12.19 -36.13 -3.40
C HIS A 247 -10.84 -35.78 -2.80
N SER A 248 -9.76 -35.98 -3.58
CA SER A 248 -8.40 -35.62 -3.16
C SER A 248 -8.00 -34.27 -3.74
N ILE A 249 -7.43 -33.42 -2.88
CA ILE A 249 -6.70 -32.22 -3.26
C ILE A 249 -5.21 -32.60 -3.27
N PRO A 250 -4.58 -32.68 -4.45
CA PRO A 250 -3.19 -33.09 -4.57
C PRO A 250 -2.24 -32.11 -3.89
N LYS A 251 -1.00 -32.56 -3.71
CA LYS A 251 0.07 -31.70 -3.17
C LYS A 251 0.32 -30.54 -4.11
N ILE A 252 0.34 -29.34 -3.57
CA ILE A 252 0.71 -28.13 -4.31
C ILE A 252 2.14 -27.80 -3.92
N SER A 253 3.01 -27.69 -4.92
CA SER A 253 4.42 -27.33 -4.74
C SER A 253 4.65 -25.87 -5.12
N PHE A 254 5.42 -25.16 -4.29
CA PHE A 254 5.90 -23.81 -4.56
C PHE A 254 7.42 -23.78 -4.45
N ASN A 255 8.08 -23.32 -5.52
CA ASN A 255 9.53 -23.22 -5.57
C ASN A 255 9.97 -21.76 -5.53
N TYR A 256 10.98 -21.48 -4.71
CA TYR A 256 11.60 -20.16 -4.65
C TYR A 256 13.11 -20.28 -4.51
N PHE A 257 13.82 -19.22 -4.88
CA PHE A 257 15.25 -19.08 -4.65
C PHE A 257 15.49 -18.27 -3.38
N ASP A 258 16.23 -18.82 -2.43
CA ASP A 258 16.66 -18.11 -1.22
C ASP A 258 18.02 -17.45 -1.47
N PRO A 259 18.10 -16.12 -1.65
CA PRO A 259 19.37 -15.44 -1.95
C PRO A 259 20.36 -15.50 -0.79
N LYS A 260 19.90 -15.79 0.43
CA LYS A 260 20.75 -15.89 1.62
C LYS A 260 21.54 -17.20 1.63
N ASP A 261 20.86 -18.29 1.28
CA ASP A 261 21.47 -19.62 1.19
C ASP A 261 22.01 -19.91 -0.22
N SER A 262 21.74 -19.01 -1.19
CA SER A 262 22.04 -19.16 -2.62
C SER A 262 21.56 -20.50 -3.20
N LYS A 263 20.38 -20.96 -2.75
CA LYS A 263 19.81 -22.27 -3.11
C LYS A 263 18.31 -22.17 -3.39
N TYR A 264 17.85 -23.04 -4.28
CA TYR A 264 16.42 -23.26 -4.50
C TYR A 264 15.81 -24.08 -3.36
N LYS A 265 14.59 -23.72 -2.96
CA LYS A 265 13.80 -24.41 -1.95
C LYS A 265 12.41 -24.71 -2.50
N THR A 266 11.90 -25.89 -2.17
CA THR A 266 10.57 -26.35 -2.54
C THR A 266 9.73 -26.51 -1.28
N GLN A 267 8.63 -25.79 -1.20
CA GLN A 267 7.60 -25.96 -0.18
C GLN A 267 6.45 -26.75 -0.79
N THR A 268 6.03 -27.82 -0.12
CA THR A 268 4.97 -28.70 -0.62
C THR A 268 3.88 -28.82 0.43
N SER A 269 2.63 -28.63 0.01
CA SER A 269 1.47 -28.83 0.91
C SER A 269 1.24 -30.31 1.19
N ALA A 270 0.53 -30.59 2.29
CA ALA A 270 -0.04 -31.91 2.51
C ALA A 270 -1.16 -32.21 1.48
N VAL A 271 -1.41 -33.50 1.23
CA VAL A 271 -2.60 -33.94 0.52
C VAL A 271 -3.79 -33.73 1.46
N ASN A 272 -4.83 -33.06 0.96
CA ASN A 272 -6.08 -32.90 1.70
C ASN A 272 -7.18 -33.72 1.04
N TYR A 273 -8.17 -34.14 1.82
CA TYR A 273 -9.33 -34.86 1.33
C TYR A 273 -10.60 -34.14 1.74
N ILE A 274 -11.58 -34.15 0.84
CA ILE A 274 -12.89 -33.58 1.05
C ILE A 274 -13.94 -34.66 0.86
N ASN A 275 -14.77 -34.85 1.89
CA ASN A 275 -15.84 -35.83 1.89
C ASN A 275 -17.15 -35.18 1.46
N VAL A 276 -17.69 -35.60 0.31
CA VAL A 276 -18.94 -35.08 -0.24
C VAL A 276 -20.04 -36.11 -0.03
N LYS A 277 -20.98 -35.77 0.86
CA LYS A 277 -22.15 -36.60 1.15
C LYS A 277 -23.18 -36.39 0.04
N GLY A 278 -23.69 -37.48 -0.53
CA GLY A 278 -24.81 -37.43 -1.47
C GLY A 278 -26.08 -36.92 -0.76
N ALA A 279 -26.88 -36.12 -1.45
CA ALA A 279 -28.22 -35.83 -0.98
C ALA A 279 -29.09 -37.08 -1.18
N ILE A 280 -29.54 -37.69 -0.09
CA ILE A 280 -30.61 -38.70 -0.15
C ILE A 280 -31.88 -37.91 -0.42
N ILE A 281 -32.36 -37.92 -1.68
CA ILE A 281 -33.75 -37.56 -1.94
C ILE A 281 -34.57 -38.76 -1.46
N SER A 282 -34.91 -38.80 -0.18
CA SER A 282 -35.91 -39.73 0.34
C SER A 282 -37.29 -39.23 -0.11
N ASN A 283 -37.56 -39.34 -1.41
CA ASN A 283 -38.92 -39.49 -1.89
C ASN A 283 -39.28 -40.97 -1.78
N VAL A 284 -39.31 -41.49 -0.55
CA VAL A 284 -40.10 -42.69 -0.27
C VAL A 284 -41.54 -42.21 -0.22
N ARG A 285 -42.17 -42.09 -1.38
CA ARG A 285 -43.60 -42.35 -1.44
C ARG A 285 -43.72 -43.85 -1.31
N GLU A 286 -44.23 -44.30 -0.17
CA GLU A 286 -44.78 -45.64 -0.05
C GLU A 286 -45.95 -45.75 -1.03
N GLU A 287 -45.67 -46.08 -2.28
CA GLU A 287 -46.66 -46.70 -3.15
C GLU A 287 -46.53 -48.20 -2.96
N ASN A 288 -47.42 -48.72 -2.10
CA ASN A 288 -47.79 -50.12 -2.12
C ASN A 288 -48.34 -50.43 -3.52
N ASN A 289 -47.51 -50.99 -4.39
CA ASN A 289 -47.98 -51.90 -5.42
C ASN A 289 -46.90 -52.91 -5.75
N ILE A 290 -47.25 -54.15 -5.43
CA ILE A 290 -46.59 -55.37 -5.86
C ILE A 290 -46.74 -55.43 -7.36
N ASP A 291 -45.65 -55.29 -8.11
CA ASP A 291 -45.47 -56.12 -9.30
C ASP A 291 -44.00 -56.26 -9.72
N ASN A 292 -43.68 -57.52 -9.96
CA ASN A 292 -42.35 -58.08 -9.96
C ASN A 292 -41.80 -58.06 -11.39
N ARG A 293 -40.98 -57.06 -11.75
CA ARG A 293 -40.13 -57.11 -12.96
C ARG A 293 -38.79 -56.42 -12.72
N ASN A 294 -37.77 -57.26 -12.52
CA ASN A 294 -36.36 -56.87 -12.55
C ASN A 294 -36.00 -56.25 -13.91
N SER A 295 -35.98 -54.92 -13.96
CA SER A 295 -35.21 -54.19 -14.94
C SER A 295 -34.37 -53.17 -14.18
N ASN A 296 -33.04 -53.39 -14.15
CA ASN A 296 -32.08 -52.41 -13.65
C ASN A 296 -32.00 -51.26 -14.67
N LYS A 297 -33.04 -50.43 -14.73
CA LYS A 297 -32.96 -49.15 -15.40
C LYS A 297 -32.32 -48.18 -14.42
N LEU A 298 -31.02 -47.94 -14.56
CA LEU A 298 -30.40 -46.78 -13.92
C LEU A 298 -31.15 -45.55 -14.41
N GLY A 299 -31.93 -44.93 -13.51
CA GLY A 299 -32.52 -43.63 -13.76
C GLY A 299 -31.39 -42.63 -13.99
N LEU A 300 -31.29 -42.11 -15.21
CA LEU A 300 -30.52 -40.91 -15.49
C LEU A 300 -31.16 -39.80 -14.66
N VAL A 301 -30.50 -39.40 -13.57
CA VAL A 301 -30.93 -38.27 -12.76
C VAL A 301 -30.64 -37.01 -13.55
N GLU A 302 -31.67 -36.46 -14.17
CA GLU A 302 -31.65 -35.14 -14.75
C GLU A 302 -31.44 -34.12 -13.62
N TYR A 303 -30.26 -33.51 -13.56
CA TYR A 303 -29.95 -32.43 -12.61
C TYR A 303 -30.64 -31.14 -13.06
N GLY A 304 -31.97 -31.15 -13.03
CA GLY A 304 -32.82 -30.00 -13.29
C GLY A 304 -33.10 -29.23 -11.99
N ASN A 305 -32.72 -27.96 -11.99
CA ASN A 305 -33.19 -26.88 -11.11
C ASN A 305 -32.70 -26.86 -9.65
N LEU A 306 -31.45 -26.39 -9.53
CA LEU A 306 -30.95 -25.35 -8.62
C LEU A 306 -32.00 -24.75 -7.67
N SER A 307 -32.00 -25.20 -6.41
CA SER A 307 -32.67 -24.50 -5.31
C SER A 307 -31.62 -23.94 -4.34
N PHE A 308 -31.00 -22.82 -4.72
CA PHE A 308 -30.26 -22.01 -3.77
C PHE A 308 -31.25 -21.46 -2.75
N LYS A 309 -31.17 -21.90 -1.49
CA LYS A 309 -31.98 -21.35 -0.40
C LYS A 309 -31.42 -19.97 0.00
N LYS A 310 -31.60 -18.97 -0.87
CA LYS A 310 -31.30 -17.57 -0.58
C LYS A 310 -32.41 -17.03 0.31
N LYS A 311 -32.09 -16.67 1.56
CA LYS A 311 -32.96 -15.83 2.38
C LYS A 311 -32.90 -14.40 1.83
N THR A 312 -33.59 -14.13 0.73
CA THR A 312 -33.68 -12.79 0.15
C THR A 312 -34.96 -12.12 0.63
N LYS A 313 -34.82 -10.95 1.28
CA LYS A 313 -35.94 -10.01 1.41
C LYS A 313 -35.98 -9.18 0.14
N PHE A 314 -36.99 -9.41 -0.70
CA PHE A 314 -37.18 -8.62 -1.91
C PHE A 314 -37.44 -7.16 -1.52
N GLN A 315 -36.68 -6.24 -2.13
CA GLN A 315 -36.95 -4.81 -2.09
C GLN A 315 -37.36 -4.36 -3.49
N LYS A 316 -38.27 -3.40 -3.56
CA LYS A 316 -38.82 -2.87 -4.81
C LYS A 316 -37.68 -2.27 -5.65
N ILE A 317 -37.57 -2.66 -6.91
CA ILE A 317 -36.48 -2.25 -7.84
C ILE A 317 -36.47 -0.73 -8.09
N ASN A 318 -37.62 -0.07 -8.00
CA ASN A 318 -37.77 1.38 -8.13
C ASN A 318 -37.94 2.04 -6.75
N GLN A 319 -36.91 1.99 -5.91
CA GLN A 319 -36.85 2.92 -4.79
C GLN A 319 -36.49 4.29 -5.37
N GLU A 320 -37.37 5.28 -5.17
CA GLU A 320 -37.06 6.65 -5.56
C GLU A 320 -35.75 7.05 -4.89
N ILE A 321 -34.79 7.44 -5.71
CA ILE A 321 -33.45 7.82 -5.28
C ILE A 321 -33.62 8.97 -4.29
N PHE A 322 -32.99 8.90 -3.11
CA PHE A 322 -33.15 9.90 -2.04
C PHE A 322 -33.06 11.35 -2.57
N PHE A 323 -32.11 11.59 -3.48
CA PHE A 323 -31.84 12.88 -4.12
C PHE A 323 -32.98 13.45 -5.00
N SER A 324 -33.97 12.65 -5.40
CA SER A 324 -35.15 13.12 -6.15
C SER A 324 -36.42 13.19 -5.30
N SER A 325 -36.38 12.76 -4.04
CA SER A 325 -37.54 12.79 -3.14
C SER A 325 -37.85 14.22 -2.68
N SER A 326 -39.13 14.52 -2.41
CA SER A 326 -39.53 15.82 -1.83
C SER A 326 -38.86 16.10 -0.49
N LEU A 327 -38.59 15.04 0.27
CA LEU A 327 -37.98 15.10 1.59
C LEU A 327 -36.52 15.58 1.54
N PHE A 328 -35.77 15.20 0.51
CA PHE A 328 -34.43 15.73 0.25
C PHE A 328 -34.46 17.25 0.03
N TRP A 329 -35.38 17.75 -0.80
CA TRP A 329 -35.51 19.19 -1.04
C TRP A 329 -35.94 19.98 0.20
N ILE A 330 -36.81 19.42 1.04
CA ILE A 330 -37.20 20.02 2.32
C ILE A 330 -35.97 20.13 3.25
N ILE A 331 -35.21 19.04 3.42
CA ILE A 331 -33.99 19.03 4.25
C ILE A 331 -32.91 19.96 3.69
N LEU A 332 -32.76 20.05 2.36
CA LEU A 332 -31.79 20.92 1.73
C LEU A 332 -32.13 22.41 1.92
N LEU A 333 -33.42 22.77 1.84
CA LEU A 333 -33.86 24.18 1.90
C LEU A 333 -34.14 24.69 3.32
N THR A 334 -34.41 23.80 4.28
CA THR A 334 -34.67 24.17 5.68
C THR A 334 -33.61 25.08 6.33
N PRO A 335 -32.29 24.83 6.23
CA PRO A 335 -31.31 25.72 6.84
C PRO A 335 -31.33 27.13 6.22
N PHE A 336 -31.63 27.25 4.93
CA PHE A 336 -31.77 28.55 4.26
C PHE A 336 -33.03 29.28 4.71
N ALA A 337 -34.16 28.57 4.84
CA ALA A 337 -35.40 29.14 5.34
C ALA A 337 -35.24 29.65 6.78
N ILE A 338 -34.56 28.89 7.66
CA ILE A 338 -34.25 29.32 9.03
C ILE A 338 -33.42 30.60 9.02
N LEU A 339 -32.41 30.70 8.15
CA LEU A 339 -31.58 31.90 8.04
C LEU A 339 -32.40 33.13 7.66
N ILE A 340 -33.33 33.00 6.71
CA ILE A 340 -34.23 34.09 6.29
C ILE A 340 -35.15 34.51 7.45
N VAL A 341 -35.72 33.56 8.17
CA VAL A 341 -36.58 33.84 9.34
C VAL A 341 -35.81 34.59 10.43
N VAL A 342 -34.59 34.16 10.74
CA VAL A 342 -33.73 34.86 11.71
C VAL A 342 -33.44 36.29 11.26
N LEU A 343 -33.20 36.50 9.96
CA LEU A 343 -32.96 37.82 9.39
C LEU A 343 -34.19 38.72 9.50
N LEU A 344 -35.39 38.20 9.21
CA LEU A 344 -36.65 38.91 9.35
C LEU A 344 -36.97 39.26 10.82
N ILE A 345 -36.74 38.31 11.74
CA ILE A 345 -36.87 38.56 13.18
C ILE A 345 -35.90 39.66 13.61
N LYS A 346 -34.65 39.62 13.14
CA LYS A 346 -33.66 40.67 13.45
C LYS A 346 -34.10 42.03 12.94
N ILE A 347 -34.63 42.12 11.72
CA ILE A 347 -35.15 43.36 11.14
C ILE A 347 -36.34 43.88 11.95
N PHE A 348 -37.30 43.01 12.31
CA PHE A 348 -38.47 43.40 13.08
C PHE A 348 -38.11 43.86 14.51
N LEU A 349 -37.20 43.14 15.18
CA LEU A 349 -36.69 43.53 16.49
C LEU A 349 -35.89 44.84 16.44
N ASN A 350 -35.15 45.10 15.36
CA ASN A 350 -34.44 46.37 15.20
C ASN A 350 -35.39 47.54 14.89
N LYS A 351 -36.54 47.29 14.26
CA LYS A 351 -37.56 48.33 14.01
C LYS A 351 -38.07 48.94 15.33
N ASN A 352 -38.16 48.13 16.39
CA ASN A 352 -38.52 48.58 17.74
C ASN A 352 -37.39 49.29 18.50
N LYS A 353 -36.12 49.19 18.05
CA LYS A 353 -34.99 49.91 18.69
C LYS A 353 -34.87 51.37 18.26
N ASN A 354 -35.53 51.78 17.18
CA ASN A 354 -35.60 53.18 16.76
C ASN A 354 -36.75 53.96 17.43
N ASP A 355 -37.58 53.29 18.23
CA ASP A 355 -38.64 53.95 18.97
C ASP A 355 -38.10 54.47 20.32
N LYS A 356 -38.05 55.80 20.49
CA LYS A 356 -37.50 56.47 21.69
C LYS A 356 -38.14 55.97 22.99
N ASN A 357 -39.39 55.50 22.92
CA ASN A 357 -40.14 55.00 24.07
C ASN A 357 -39.63 53.64 24.57
N TRP A 358 -39.17 52.75 23.68
CA TRP A 358 -38.65 51.43 24.05
C TRP A 358 -37.31 51.53 24.80
N ILE A 359 -36.43 52.45 24.36
CA ILE A 359 -35.14 52.73 25.03
C ILE A 359 -35.38 53.28 26.43
N ARG A 360 -36.34 54.21 26.59
CA ARG A 360 -36.71 54.77 27.90
C ARG A 360 -37.27 53.70 28.85
N ALA A 361 -38.15 52.83 28.38
CA ALA A 361 -38.72 51.74 29.18
C ALA A 361 -37.64 50.73 29.64
N ASN A 362 -36.67 50.40 28.79
CA ASN A 362 -35.61 49.47 29.15
C ASN A 362 -34.57 50.09 30.11
N ASN A 363 -34.26 51.38 29.94
CA ASN A 363 -33.44 52.12 30.92
C ASN A 363 -34.15 52.27 32.27
N ALA A 364 -35.46 52.52 32.27
CA ALA A 364 -36.27 52.56 33.49
C ALA A 364 -36.31 51.19 34.19
N LYS A 365 -36.45 50.08 33.45
CA LYS A 365 -36.34 48.72 34.02
C LYS A 365 -34.95 48.45 34.61
N LYS A 366 -33.89 48.88 33.91
CA LYS A 366 -32.50 48.71 34.38
C LYS A 366 -32.22 49.52 35.65
N LEU A 367 -32.72 50.76 35.71
CA LEU A 367 -32.62 51.61 36.90
C LEU A 367 -33.48 51.06 38.04
N GLY A 368 -34.74 50.69 37.78
CA GLY A 368 -35.61 50.08 38.80
C GLY A 368 -35.04 48.79 39.39
N LYS A 369 -34.38 47.95 38.57
CA LYS A 369 -33.70 46.74 39.07
C LYS A 369 -32.44 47.06 39.89
N LYS A 370 -31.79 48.20 39.64
CA LYS A 370 -30.64 48.68 40.41
C LYS A 370 -31.08 49.21 41.78
N TYR A 371 -32.17 49.96 41.83
CA TYR A 371 -32.72 50.55 43.08
C TYR A 371 -33.61 49.59 43.90
N LEU A 372 -33.88 48.38 43.41
CA LEU A 372 -34.52 47.31 44.18
C LEU A 372 -33.51 46.35 44.82
N LEU A 373 -32.22 46.55 44.55
CA LEU A 373 -31.10 45.75 45.08
C LEU A 373 -30.21 46.55 46.05
N ASP A 374 -30.48 47.85 46.22
CA ASP A 374 -30.05 48.70 47.34
C ASP A 374 -31.27 48.91 48.25
#